data_AF-A0A7L2RDP0-F1
#
_entry.id   AF-A0A7L2RDP0-F1
#
_cell.length_a   1.000
_cell.length_b   1.000
_cell.length_c   1.000
_cell.angle_alpha   90.00
_cell.angle_beta   90.00
_cell.angle_gamma   90.00
#
_symmetry.space_group_name_H-M   'P 1'
#
loop_
_entity.id
_entity.type
_entity.pdbx_description
1 polymer ?
#
loop_
_entity_poly.entity_id
_entity_poly.type
_entity_poly.pdbx_seq_one_letter_code
_entity_poly.pdbx_strand_id
1 'polypeptide(L)'
;LTQVLEASDVVLEILDARDPMGCRCPQLEQAVTCSGGNKKLLLVLNKIDLVPKDNLEKWLKYLNKEFPTVAFKSATLMRDKTMEQVTKRRPRVDLAKTSQSFGSKCLLKLLQEHGKTQNKAIQVGVVGFPNVGKSSIINSLKGVRACNVGVARGVTKSMQIVHIDKQTKVLDSPSIIADPSNSALALALRSIIDTEEPDSAAVLEGVNAIINNCGKQQVMMHYSMPDFRNPEEFLSLLAQKRGMLKKGGVPDVENIAKLVLCDWTGAKISYHSQPPESQRPPPYLTEQKIAEMKEGFNLTNLDQENSSTVQALKYPSPASSIIFQSAGMVNGTIEENKVVEEGSKWQNMETSKEEEEEEEEEEDEEEEEEEGSKVQVTRKAKLGKGQTNPTNSEEQMAESEHSTSLSFNLDKPAEEDDAYDFNTDYV
;
A
#
# COMPACT_ATOMS: atom_id res chain seq x y z
N LEU A 1 11.43 4.77 13.49
CA LEU A 1 10.24 4.08 14.06
C LEU A 1 9.96 4.57 15.48
N THR A 2 10.96 4.51 16.37
CA THR A 2 10.94 4.84 17.80
C THR A 2 10.12 6.10 18.16
N GLN A 3 10.36 7.23 17.48
CA GLN A 3 9.62 8.49 17.64
C GLN A 3 8.08 8.36 17.59
N VAL A 4 7.55 7.46 16.74
CA VAL A 4 6.10 7.22 16.64
C VAL A 4 5.59 6.47 17.87
N LEU A 5 6.37 5.49 18.37
CA LEU A 5 6.03 4.70 19.55
C LEU A 5 6.11 5.55 20.83
N GLU A 6 7.08 6.45 20.90
CA GLU A 6 7.25 7.43 21.98
C GLU A 6 6.07 8.42 22.01
N ALA A 7 5.71 9.00 20.86
CA ALA A 7 4.63 9.99 20.75
C ALA A 7 3.20 9.41 20.87
N SER A 8 2.97 8.14 20.53
CA SER A 8 1.63 7.54 20.52
C SER A 8 1.12 7.12 21.90
N ASP A 9 -0.14 7.43 22.21
CA ASP A 9 -0.91 6.82 23.30
C ASP A 9 -1.37 5.41 22.94
N VAL A 10 -1.73 5.20 21.67
CA VAL A 10 -2.24 3.93 21.16
C VAL A 10 -1.46 3.52 19.92
N VAL A 11 -1.00 2.28 19.84
CA VAL A 11 -0.30 1.72 18.69
C VAL A 11 -1.23 0.77 17.94
N LEU A 12 -1.30 0.93 16.61
CA LEU A 12 -2.02 0.06 15.69
C LEU A 12 -1.00 -0.68 14.83
N GLU A 13 -0.76 -1.96 15.11
CA GLU A 13 0.04 -2.83 14.25
C GLU A 13 -0.84 -3.38 13.12
N ILE A 14 -0.47 -3.06 11.88
CA ILE A 14 -1.27 -3.38 10.69
C ILE A 14 -0.80 -4.71 10.09
N LEU A 15 -1.71 -5.69 10.06
CA LEU A 15 -1.46 -7.03 9.55
C LEU A 15 -2.16 -7.27 8.20
N ASP A 16 -1.55 -8.05 7.31
CA ASP A 16 -2.19 -8.57 6.09
C ASP A 16 -2.93 -9.87 6.43
N ALA A 17 -4.25 -9.92 6.20
CA ALA A 17 -5.08 -11.08 6.54
C ALA A 17 -4.64 -12.39 5.90
N ARG A 18 -3.88 -12.33 4.78
CA ARG A 18 -3.36 -13.50 4.06
C ARG A 18 -2.22 -14.18 4.79
N ASP A 19 -1.45 -13.43 5.58
CA ASP A 19 -0.40 -13.99 6.44
C ASP A 19 -0.17 -13.12 7.69
N PRO A 20 -1.04 -13.25 8.71
CA PRO A 20 -1.05 -12.35 9.86
C PRO A 20 0.18 -12.52 10.76
N MET A 21 0.61 -13.77 10.99
CA MET A 21 1.80 -14.04 11.80
C MET A 21 3.06 -13.45 11.16
N GLY A 22 3.24 -13.59 9.85
CA GLY A 22 4.35 -12.95 9.14
C GLY A 22 4.28 -11.43 9.08
N CYS A 23 3.17 -10.81 9.49
CA CYS A 23 3.06 -9.36 9.62
C CYS A 23 3.34 -8.84 11.04
N ARG A 24 3.46 -9.73 12.03
CA ARG A 24 3.73 -9.35 13.42
C ARG A 24 5.23 -9.22 13.68
N CYS A 25 5.62 -8.17 14.38
CA CYS A 25 7.00 -7.85 14.72
C CYS A 25 7.25 -8.02 16.23
N PRO A 26 7.91 -9.12 16.68
CA PRO A 26 8.13 -9.39 18.10
C PRO A 26 8.81 -8.25 18.86
N GLN A 27 9.77 -7.57 18.22
CA GLN A 27 10.52 -6.45 18.78
C GLN A 27 9.61 -5.22 19.02
N LEU A 28 8.66 -4.96 18.11
CA LEU A 28 7.68 -3.89 18.26
C LEU A 28 6.71 -4.20 19.40
N GLU A 29 6.12 -5.40 19.40
CA GLU A 29 5.18 -5.82 20.44
C GLU A 29 5.84 -5.76 21.82
N GLN A 30 7.08 -6.26 21.94
CA GLN A 30 7.86 -6.20 23.16
C GLN A 30 8.19 -4.76 23.57
N ALA A 31 8.60 -3.89 22.65
CA ALA A 31 8.91 -2.49 22.95
C ALA A 31 7.69 -1.73 23.50
N VAL A 32 6.50 -1.91 22.90
CA VAL A 32 5.26 -1.30 23.41
C VAL A 32 4.88 -1.91 24.77
N THR A 33 4.88 -3.24 24.88
CA THR A 33 4.44 -3.97 26.10
C THR A 33 5.48 -3.96 27.23
N CYS A 34 6.66 -3.37 27.04
CA CYS A 34 7.66 -3.13 28.09
C CYS A 34 7.89 -1.64 28.37
N SER A 35 7.18 -0.73 27.68
CA SER A 35 7.38 0.73 27.80
C SER A 35 6.95 1.34 29.15
N GLY A 36 6.27 0.58 30.02
CA GLY A 36 6.00 0.96 31.41
C GLY A 36 4.96 2.06 31.63
N GLY A 37 4.22 2.48 30.59
CA GLY A 37 3.11 3.43 30.68
C GLY A 37 1.82 2.89 30.06
N ASN A 38 0.72 3.64 30.19
CA ASN A 38 -0.64 3.27 29.72
C ASN A 38 -0.81 3.09 28.19
N LYS A 39 0.28 2.92 27.43
CA LYS A 39 0.25 2.72 25.98
C LYS A 39 -0.45 1.40 25.65
N LYS A 40 -1.47 1.43 24.79
CA LYS A 40 -2.20 0.23 24.38
C LYS A 40 -1.84 -0.19 22.96
N LEU A 41 -1.70 -1.49 22.71
CA LEU A 41 -1.45 -2.08 21.39
C LEU A 41 -2.73 -2.77 20.88
N LEU A 42 -3.12 -2.44 19.65
CA LEU A 42 -4.17 -3.16 18.91
C LEU A 42 -3.63 -3.69 17.59
N LEU A 43 -4.20 -4.81 17.16
CA LEU A 43 -3.96 -5.39 15.85
C LEU A 43 -5.05 -4.96 14.88
N VAL A 44 -4.69 -4.55 13.67
CA VAL A 44 -5.66 -4.24 12.61
C VAL A 44 -5.42 -5.18 11.44
N LEU A 45 -6.30 -6.17 11.32
CA LEU A 45 -6.25 -7.21 10.30
C LEU A 45 -6.85 -6.65 9.00
N ASN A 46 -5.99 -6.19 8.09
CA ASN A 46 -6.36 -5.52 6.84
C ASN A 46 -6.39 -6.49 5.64
N LYS A 47 -6.99 -6.06 4.52
CA LYS A 47 -7.19 -6.87 3.30
C LYS A 47 -8.00 -8.15 3.52
N ILE A 48 -8.95 -8.11 4.45
CA ILE A 48 -9.78 -9.26 4.82
C ILE A 48 -10.58 -9.85 3.65
N ASP A 49 -10.85 -9.05 2.62
CA ASP A 49 -11.48 -9.44 1.36
C ASP A 49 -10.63 -10.34 0.46
N LEU A 50 -9.34 -10.54 0.77
CA LEU A 50 -8.45 -11.44 0.02
C LEU A 50 -8.38 -12.87 0.56
N VAL A 51 -9.05 -13.20 1.68
CA VAL A 51 -9.01 -14.53 2.33
C VAL A 51 -10.39 -15.17 2.48
N PRO A 52 -10.52 -16.50 2.57
CA PRO A 52 -11.80 -17.14 2.82
C PRO A 52 -12.38 -16.76 4.19
N LYS A 53 -13.70 -16.53 4.25
CA LYS A 53 -14.42 -16.09 5.44
C LYS A 53 -14.12 -16.96 6.68
N ASP A 54 -14.23 -18.27 6.55
CA ASP A 54 -14.04 -19.23 7.64
C ASP A 54 -12.61 -19.23 8.19
N ASN A 55 -11.63 -18.78 7.39
CA ASN A 55 -10.25 -18.62 7.82
C ASN A 55 -10.03 -17.29 8.55
N LEU A 56 -10.68 -16.22 8.08
CA LEU A 56 -10.70 -14.91 8.75
C LEU A 56 -11.32 -15.00 10.15
N GLU A 57 -12.45 -15.69 10.31
CA GLU A 57 -13.09 -15.87 11.62
C GLU A 57 -12.20 -16.65 12.61
N LYS A 58 -11.44 -17.66 12.11
CA LYS A 58 -10.43 -18.36 12.92
C LYS A 58 -9.26 -17.46 13.31
N TRP A 59 -8.75 -16.62 12.39
CA TRP A 59 -7.67 -15.67 12.68
C TRP A 59 -8.08 -14.59 13.69
N LEU A 60 -9.29 -14.02 13.58
CA LEU A 60 -9.82 -13.07 14.57
C LEU A 60 -9.89 -13.73 15.95
N LYS A 61 -10.42 -14.97 16.05
CA LYS A 61 -10.48 -15.74 17.30
C LYS A 61 -9.10 -16.14 17.85
N TYR A 62 -8.09 -16.29 17.00
CA TYR A 62 -6.71 -16.53 17.41
C TYR A 62 -6.09 -15.25 18.00
N LEU A 63 -6.14 -14.14 17.25
CA LEU A 63 -5.48 -12.89 17.61
C LEU A 63 -6.15 -12.18 18.80
N ASN A 64 -7.49 -12.20 18.90
CA ASN A 64 -8.25 -11.63 20.04
C ASN A 64 -7.91 -12.25 21.41
N LYS A 65 -7.20 -13.38 21.46
CA LYS A 65 -6.68 -13.94 22.73
C LYS A 65 -5.43 -13.22 23.23
N GLU A 66 -4.63 -12.63 22.34
CA GLU A 66 -3.42 -11.88 22.69
C GLU A 66 -3.72 -10.38 22.77
N PHE A 67 -4.26 -9.78 21.71
CA PHE A 67 -4.56 -8.33 21.65
C PHE A 67 -5.95 -8.07 21.04
N PRO A 68 -6.61 -6.94 21.38
CA PRO A 68 -7.81 -6.51 20.68
C PRO A 68 -7.54 -6.34 19.17
N THR A 69 -8.27 -7.08 18.34
CA THR A 69 -8.07 -7.15 16.89
C THR A 69 -9.28 -6.64 16.13
N VAL A 70 -9.08 -5.69 15.22
CA VAL A 70 -10.12 -5.13 14.33
C VAL A 70 -10.00 -5.73 12.93
N ALA A 71 -11.10 -6.26 12.39
CA ALA A 71 -11.21 -6.66 10.99
C ALA A 71 -11.39 -5.42 10.09
N PHE A 72 -10.53 -5.26 9.07
CA PHE A 72 -10.50 -4.04 8.25
C PHE A 72 -10.40 -4.32 6.75
N LYS A 73 -11.14 -3.54 5.96
CA LYS A 73 -10.95 -3.41 4.52
C LYS A 73 -10.72 -1.94 4.18
N SER A 74 -9.55 -1.64 3.64
CA SER A 74 -9.23 -0.31 3.10
C SER A 74 -10.05 -0.02 1.84
N ALA A 75 -10.45 1.23 1.65
CA ALA A 75 -11.08 1.67 0.40
C ALA A 75 -10.03 1.72 -0.73
N THR A 76 -10.33 1.08 -1.86
CA THR A 76 -9.43 0.95 -3.01
C THR A 76 -9.51 2.11 -4.01
N LEU A 77 -10.60 2.88 -3.97
CA LEU A 77 -10.81 4.08 -4.80
C LEU A 77 -11.22 5.24 -3.89
N MET A 78 -10.24 6.07 -3.50
CA MET A 78 -10.47 7.34 -2.82
C MET A 78 -10.99 8.39 -3.81
N ARG A 79 -11.79 9.34 -3.32
CA ARG A 79 -12.12 10.55 -4.10
C ARG A 79 -10.99 11.55 -3.93
N ASP A 80 -10.15 11.69 -4.95
CA ASP A 80 -9.25 12.84 -5.07
C ASP A 80 -10.10 14.10 -5.30
N LYS A 81 -9.85 15.19 -4.56
CA LYS A 81 -10.63 16.44 -4.68
C LYS A 81 -10.65 16.99 -6.11
N THR A 82 -9.59 16.75 -6.87
CA THR A 82 -9.43 17.15 -8.28
C THR A 82 -10.37 16.42 -9.25
N MET A 83 -10.94 15.26 -8.87
CA MET A 83 -11.81 14.44 -9.74
C MET A 83 -13.28 14.93 -9.80
N GLU A 84 -13.68 15.89 -8.96
CA GLU A 84 -15.08 16.35 -8.91
C GLU A 84 -15.52 17.11 -10.17
N GLN A 85 -14.59 17.71 -10.92
CA GLN A 85 -14.91 18.50 -12.11
C GLN A 85 -15.21 17.64 -13.37
N VAL A 86 -14.73 16.40 -13.44
CA VAL A 86 -14.74 15.59 -14.68
C VAL A 86 -15.95 14.63 -14.78
N THR A 87 -16.55 14.24 -13.66
CA THR A 87 -17.38 13.02 -13.57
C THR A 87 -18.89 13.19 -13.79
N LYS A 88 -19.35 14.30 -14.38
CA LYS A 88 -20.79 14.59 -14.63
C LYS A 88 -21.46 13.83 -15.80
N ARG A 89 -20.77 12.92 -16.51
CA ARG A 89 -21.24 12.41 -17.84
C ARG A 89 -21.14 10.89 -18.12
N ARG A 90 -21.14 10.00 -17.12
CA ARG A 90 -21.31 8.53 -17.36
C ARG A 90 -22.26 7.87 -16.35
N PRO A 91 -23.07 6.87 -16.77
CA PRO A 91 -24.01 6.19 -15.89
C PRO A 91 -23.28 5.34 -14.83
N ARG A 92 -23.82 5.32 -13.61
CA ARG A 92 -23.23 4.58 -12.48
C ARG A 92 -23.60 3.10 -12.56
N VAL A 93 -22.71 2.30 -13.13
CA VAL A 93 -22.56 0.88 -12.74
C VAL A 93 -22.18 0.84 -11.24
N ASP A 94 -22.51 -0.24 -10.55
CA ASP A 94 -22.55 -0.39 -9.07
C ASP A 94 -21.17 -0.42 -8.35
N LEU A 95 -20.24 0.43 -8.80
CA LEU A 95 -18.84 0.54 -8.39
C LEU A 95 -18.64 1.03 -6.93
N ALA A 96 -19.72 1.43 -6.26
CA ALA A 96 -19.67 1.91 -4.88
C ALA A 96 -19.28 0.81 -3.88
N LYS A 97 -19.72 -0.43 -4.11
CA LYS A 97 -19.58 -1.55 -3.15
C LYS A 97 -18.14 -2.10 -3.08
N THR A 98 -17.44 -2.18 -4.21
CA THR A 98 -16.01 -2.56 -4.25
C THR A 98 -15.11 -1.48 -3.65
N SER A 99 -15.45 -0.21 -3.86
CA SER A 99 -14.68 0.95 -3.39
C SER A 99 -14.80 1.23 -1.88
N GLN A 100 -15.83 0.70 -1.21
CA GLN A 100 -16.15 1.00 0.19
C GLN A 100 -15.12 0.42 1.18
N SER A 101 -14.82 1.18 2.24
CA SER A 101 -14.06 0.72 3.41
C SER A 101 -14.97 0.09 4.48
N PHE A 102 -14.44 -0.90 5.19
CA PHE A 102 -15.13 -1.64 6.26
C PHE A 102 -14.19 -1.75 7.47
N GLY A 103 -14.74 -1.87 8.68
CA GLY A 103 -13.98 -1.77 9.94
C GLY A 103 -13.63 -0.34 10.39
N SER A 104 -13.69 0.65 9.48
CA SER A 104 -13.36 2.07 9.77
C SER A 104 -14.18 2.67 10.91
N LYS A 105 -15.51 2.46 10.93
CA LYS A 105 -16.38 2.93 12.02
C LYS A 105 -16.04 2.28 13.37
N CYS A 106 -15.75 0.99 13.37
CA CYS A 106 -15.41 0.23 14.58
C CYS A 106 -14.09 0.73 15.20
N LEU A 107 -13.05 0.87 14.37
CA LEU A 107 -11.75 1.39 14.81
C LEU A 107 -11.87 2.82 15.35
N LEU A 108 -12.61 3.71 14.68
CA LEU A 108 -12.82 5.08 15.18
C LEU A 108 -13.61 5.11 16.49
N LYS A 109 -14.69 4.33 16.61
CA LYS A 109 -15.50 4.25 17.84
C LYS A 109 -14.66 3.76 19.03
N LEU A 110 -13.91 2.68 18.84
CA LEU A 110 -13.02 2.12 19.86
C LEU A 110 -11.95 3.12 20.31
N LEU A 111 -11.30 3.82 19.37
CA LEU A 111 -10.32 4.86 19.68
C LEU A 111 -10.96 6.03 20.44
N GLN A 112 -12.15 6.48 20.04
CA GLN A 112 -12.88 7.56 20.71
C GLN A 112 -13.39 7.15 22.10
N GLU A 113 -13.76 5.89 22.33
CA GLU A 113 -14.10 5.34 23.65
C GLU A 113 -12.88 5.36 24.58
N HIS A 114 -11.71 4.95 24.08
CA HIS A 114 -10.45 5.03 24.82
C HIS A 114 -10.04 6.49 25.15
N GLY A 115 -10.10 7.40 24.18
CA GLY A 115 -9.76 8.82 24.38
C GLY A 115 -10.66 9.53 25.39
N LYS A 116 -11.97 9.21 25.40
CA LYS A 116 -12.91 9.67 26.44
C LYS A 116 -12.53 9.15 27.83
N THR A 117 -12.11 7.88 27.91
CA THR A 117 -11.70 7.24 29.18
C THR A 117 -10.44 7.89 29.76
N GLN A 118 -9.53 8.36 28.90
CA GLN A 118 -8.33 9.12 29.29
C GLN A 118 -8.56 10.64 29.42
N ASN A 119 -9.79 11.12 29.16
CA ASN A 119 -10.20 12.53 29.14
C ASN A 119 -9.25 13.48 28.38
N LYS A 120 -8.65 13.01 27.28
CA LYS A 120 -7.69 13.78 26.46
C LYS A 120 -7.82 13.47 24.98
N ALA A 121 -7.28 14.36 24.15
CA ALA A 121 -7.01 14.03 22.75
C ALA A 121 -5.90 12.97 22.68
N ILE A 122 -6.06 11.97 21.81
CA ILE A 122 -5.16 10.81 21.69
C ILE A 122 -4.31 10.87 20.43
N GLN A 123 -3.08 10.38 20.55
CA GLN A 123 -2.14 10.16 19.45
C GLN A 123 -2.06 8.67 19.12
N VAL A 124 -2.33 8.32 17.86
CA VAL A 124 -2.49 6.94 17.42
C VAL A 124 -1.42 6.59 16.39
N GLY A 125 -0.41 5.81 16.78
CA GLY A 125 0.70 5.40 15.91
C GLY A 125 0.30 4.23 15.01
N VAL A 126 0.42 4.38 13.69
CA VAL A 126 0.13 3.32 12.71
C VAL A 126 1.44 2.73 12.21
N VAL A 127 1.68 1.44 12.52
CA VAL A 127 2.97 0.75 12.33
C VAL A 127 2.78 -0.62 11.66
N GLY A 128 3.88 -1.22 11.18
CA GLY A 128 3.87 -2.50 10.45
C GLY A 128 4.80 -2.52 9.24
N PHE A 129 4.98 -3.71 8.65
CA PHE A 129 5.84 -3.95 7.47
C PHE A 129 5.39 -3.20 6.20
N PRO A 130 6.17 -3.24 5.09
CA PRO A 130 5.75 -2.68 3.81
C PRO A 130 4.49 -3.36 3.27
N ASN A 131 3.74 -2.66 2.41
CA ASN A 131 2.59 -3.17 1.66
C ASN A 131 1.42 -3.80 2.44
N VAL A 132 1.44 -3.85 3.79
CA VAL A 132 0.28 -4.23 4.64
C VAL A 132 -0.89 -3.24 4.54
N GLY A 133 -0.62 -2.00 4.13
CA GLY A 133 -1.65 -0.98 3.82
C GLY A 133 -1.83 0.15 4.83
N LYS A 134 -0.87 0.41 5.72
CA LYS A 134 -0.85 1.52 6.71
C LYS A 134 -1.55 2.80 6.23
N SER A 135 -0.94 3.50 5.28
CA SER A 135 -1.42 4.78 4.73
C SER A 135 -2.81 4.66 4.05
N SER A 136 -3.17 3.48 3.53
CA SER A 136 -4.51 3.21 2.97
C SER A 136 -5.60 3.12 4.06
N ILE A 137 -5.26 2.61 5.25
CA ILE A 137 -6.14 2.61 6.43
C ILE A 137 -6.35 4.04 6.91
N ILE A 138 -5.29 4.85 7.01
CA ILE A 138 -5.37 6.25 7.43
C ILE A 138 -6.27 7.06 6.48
N ASN A 139 -6.10 6.90 5.17
CA ASN A 139 -7.01 7.47 4.17
C ASN A 139 -8.45 6.95 4.30
N SER A 140 -8.63 5.68 4.66
CA SER A 140 -9.96 5.06 4.88
C SER A 140 -10.66 5.52 6.16
N LEU A 141 -9.89 5.93 7.19
CA LEU A 141 -10.37 6.54 8.42
C LEU A 141 -10.69 8.03 8.21
N LYS A 142 -9.87 8.74 7.44
CA LYS A 142 -10.07 10.16 7.12
C LYS A 142 -11.18 10.39 6.07
N GLY A 143 -11.47 9.40 5.23
CA GLY A 143 -12.47 9.47 4.16
C GLY A 143 -12.00 10.21 2.90
N VAL A 144 -10.77 10.70 2.89
CA VAL A 144 -10.09 11.36 1.76
C VAL A 144 -8.62 10.93 1.73
N ARG A 145 -7.98 11.08 0.56
CA ARG A 145 -6.55 10.85 0.41
C ARG A 145 -5.75 11.96 1.10
N ALA A 146 -5.17 11.63 2.25
CA ALA A 146 -4.25 12.49 3.01
C ALA A 146 -2.80 11.98 2.84
N CYS A 147 -2.58 10.68 3.02
CA CYS A 147 -1.29 10.03 2.79
C CYS A 147 -1.15 9.57 1.33
N ASN A 148 0.09 9.56 0.80
CA ASN A 148 0.40 8.86 -0.44
C ASN A 148 0.30 7.34 -0.26
N VAL A 149 -0.10 6.65 -1.33
CA VAL A 149 -0.29 5.19 -1.38
C VAL A 149 0.23 4.65 -2.72
N GLY A 150 0.82 3.45 -2.70
CA GLY A 150 1.38 2.78 -3.87
C GLY A 150 1.86 1.37 -3.50
N VAL A 151 2.30 0.59 -4.50
CA VAL A 151 2.84 -0.77 -4.31
C VAL A 151 4.36 -0.78 -4.13
N ALA A 152 5.04 0.29 -4.57
CA ALA A 152 6.49 0.45 -4.41
C ALA A 152 6.89 0.58 -2.94
N ARG A 153 8.06 0.03 -2.58
CA ARG A 153 8.64 0.20 -1.24
C ARG A 153 9.00 1.67 -0.97
N GLY A 154 8.91 2.09 0.29
CA GLY A 154 9.37 3.43 0.71
C GLY A 154 8.52 4.64 0.28
N VAL A 155 7.23 4.47 -0.06
CA VAL A 155 6.31 5.59 -0.36
C VAL A 155 6.18 6.57 0.82
N THR A 156 6.02 6.05 2.04
CA THR A 156 6.04 6.84 3.28
C THR A 156 7.47 6.85 3.84
N LYS A 157 8.21 7.94 3.59
CA LYS A 157 9.63 8.08 3.97
C LYS A 157 9.85 8.67 5.37
N SER A 158 8.96 9.56 5.81
CA SER A 158 9.00 10.23 7.11
C SER A 158 7.73 9.99 7.91
N MET A 159 7.79 10.27 9.21
CA MET A 159 6.60 10.39 10.06
C MET A 159 5.75 11.58 9.59
N GLN A 160 4.41 11.43 9.61
CA GLN A 160 3.46 12.51 9.32
C GLN A 160 2.22 12.42 10.21
N ILE A 161 1.65 13.57 10.57
CA ILE A 161 0.48 13.67 11.48
C ILE A 161 -0.78 13.97 10.66
N VAL A 162 -1.74 13.05 10.70
CA VAL A 162 -3.06 13.19 10.08
C VAL A 162 -4.12 13.36 11.17
N HIS A 163 -4.65 14.57 11.32
CA HIS A 163 -5.79 14.84 12.19
C HIS A 163 -7.04 14.21 11.59
N ILE A 164 -7.62 13.20 12.25
CA ILE A 164 -8.85 12.55 11.80
C ILE A 164 -10.06 13.41 12.19
N ASP A 165 -10.18 13.71 13.48
CA ASP A 165 -11.16 14.60 14.09
C ASP A 165 -10.47 15.54 15.11
N LYS A 166 -11.23 16.22 15.98
CA LYS A 166 -10.67 17.15 16.98
C LYS A 166 -9.95 16.46 18.16
N GLN A 167 -10.25 15.19 18.43
CA GLN A 167 -9.74 14.41 19.56
C GLN A 167 -8.79 13.29 19.13
N THR A 168 -8.76 12.91 17.84
CA THR A 168 -7.98 11.78 17.31
C THR A 168 -6.95 12.24 16.28
N LYS A 169 -5.66 12.20 16.64
CA LYS A 169 -4.53 12.41 15.73
C LYS A 169 -3.89 11.07 15.38
N VAL A 170 -3.66 10.79 14.11
CA VAL A 170 -3.02 9.55 13.64
C VAL A 170 -1.63 9.86 13.10
N LEU A 171 -0.63 9.07 13.49
CA LEU A 171 0.76 9.19 13.10
C LEU A 171 1.06 8.07 12.08
N ASP A 172 1.25 8.42 10.81
CA ASP A 172 1.66 7.45 9.78
C ASP A 172 3.17 7.20 9.90
N SER A 173 3.60 5.94 10.09
CA SER A 173 5.02 5.61 10.18
C SER A 173 5.60 5.15 8.83
N PRO A 174 6.90 5.40 8.58
CA PRO A 174 7.69 4.57 7.68
C PRO A 174 7.56 3.08 8.06
N SER A 175 7.76 2.20 7.08
CA SER A 175 7.57 0.75 7.32
C SER A 175 8.64 0.16 8.23
N ILE A 176 8.27 -0.87 9.00
CA ILE A 176 9.24 -1.71 9.70
C ILE A 176 10.14 -2.38 8.66
N ILE A 177 11.45 -2.30 8.86
CA ILE A 177 12.45 -3.06 8.10
C ILE A 177 12.57 -4.42 8.78
N ALA A 178 12.43 -5.53 8.03
CA ALA A 178 12.72 -6.84 8.60
C ALA A 178 14.22 -7.10 8.60
N ASP A 179 14.69 -7.79 9.62
CA ASP A 179 16.08 -8.21 9.75
C ASP A 179 16.49 -9.16 8.60
N PRO A 180 17.67 -8.99 7.97
CA PRO A 180 18.13 -9.87 6.90
C PRO A 180 18.29 -11.35 7.28
N SER A 181 18.32 -11.69 8.58
CA SER A 181 18.35 -13.08 9.06
C SER A 181 17.00 -13.81 8.99
N ASN A 182 15.90 -13.11 8.65
CA ASN A 182 14.62 -13.75 8.39
C ASN A 182 14.66 -14.62 7.12
N SER A 183 13.83 -15.67 7.06
CA SER A 183 13.73 -16.52 5.87
C SER A 183 13.40 -15.73 4.59
N ALA A 184 13.94 -16.17 3.44
CA ALA A 184 13.65 -15.57 2.13
C ALA A 184 12.15 -15.44 1.83
N LEU A 185 11.34 -16.38 2.32
CA LEU A 185 9.88 -16.35 2.25
C LEU A 185 9.26 -15.12 2.94
N ALA A 186 9.75 -14.80 4.15
CA ALA A 186 9.30 -13.64 4.90
C ALA A 186 9.70 -12.35 4.19
N LEU A 187 10.97 -12.24 3.79
CA LEU A 187 11.54 -11.06 3.12
C LEU A 187 10.84 -10.76 1.78
N ALA A 188 10.56 -11.80 0.99
CA ALA A 188 9.83 -11.70 -0.27
C ALA A 188 8.40 -11.19 -0.05
N LEU A 189 7.62 -11.86 0.80
CA LEU A 189 6.22 -11.47 1.05
C LEU A 189 6.08 -10.11 1.74
N ARG A 190 7.08 -9.65 2.50
CA ARG A 190 7.11 -8.28 3.07
C ARG A 190 7.57 -7.21 2.07
N SER A 191 7.81 -7.55 0.79
CA SER A 191 8.24 -6.61 -0.26
C SER A 191 9.52 -5.83 0.09
N ILE A 192 10.49 -6.50 0.72
CA ILE A 192 11.75 -5.89 1.17
C ILE A 192 12.81 -5.94 0.05
N ILE A 193 12.88 -7.07 -0.64
CA ILE A 193 13.65 -7.27 -1.87
C ILE A 193 13.18 -6.24 -2.90
N ASP A 194 14.09 -5.45 -3.49
CA ASP A 194 13.70 -4.55 -4.57
C ASP A 194 13.48 -5.34 -5.87
N THR A 195 12.37 -5.09 -6.55
CA THR A 195 12.16 -5.61 -7.91
C THR A 195 13.00 -4.87 -8.94
N GLU A 196 13.50 -3.67 -8.63
CA GLU A 196 14.33 -2.86 -9.54
C GLU A 196 15.83 -3.02 -9.32
N GLU A 197 16.28 -3.65 -8.23
CA GLU A 197 17.69 -3.96 -8.02
C GLU A 197 18.18 -5.05 -9.01
N PRO A 198 19.48 -5.03 -9.37
CA PRO A 198 20.05 -5.97 -10.33
C PRO A 198 20.26 -7.38 -9.77
N ASP A 199 20.19 -7.58 -8.44
CA ASP A 199 20.34 -8.90 -7.83
C ASP A 199 19.04 -9.72 -7.96
N SER A 200 18.93 -10.43 -9.09
CA SER A 200 17.82 -11.35 -9.30
C SER A 200 17.89 -12.62 -8.44
N ALA A 201 18.99 -12.91 -7.74
CA ALA A 201 19.11 -14.15 -6.95
C ALA A 201 18.15 -14.13 -5.75
N ALA A 202 18.09 -13.01 -5.02
CA ALA A 202 17.16 -12.84 -3.90
C ALA A 202 15.69 -12.96 -4.34
N VAL A 203 15.33 -12.37 -5.49
CA VAL A 203 13.97 -12.49 -6.06
C VAL A 203 13.65 -13.95 -6.39
N LEU A 204 14.58 -14.69 -7.00
CA LEU A 204 14.41 -16.09 -7.34
C LEU A 204 14.29 -16.97 -6.09
N GLU A 205 15.15 -16.79 -5.09
CA GLU A 205 15.06 -17.51 -3.82
C GLU A 205 13.72 -17.25 -3.11
N GLY A 206 13.30 -15.98 -3.04
CA GLY A 206 12.02 -15.58 -2.47
C GLY A 206 10.81 -16.23 -3.16
N VAL A 207 10.81 -16.26 -4.49
CA VAL A 207 9.74 -16.92 -5.27
C VAL A 207 9.80 -18.44 -5.15
N ASN A 208 10.99 -19.04 -5.15
CA ASN A 208 11.17 -20.48 -4.91
C ASN A 208 10.61 -20.88 -3.54
N ALA A 209 10.89 -20.09 -2.50
CA ALA A 209 10.34 -20.30 -1.17
C ALA A 209 8.81 -20.13 -1.11
N ILE A 210 8.24 -19.15 -1.82
CA ILE A 210 6.78 -19.00 -1.95
C ILE A 210 6.16 -20.25 -2.57
N ILE A 211 6.67 -20.71 -3.72
CA ILE A 211 6.10 -21.87 -4.43
C ILE A 211 6.23 -23.16 -3.62
N ASN A 212 7.34 -23.36 -2.90
CA ASN A 212 7.55 -24.53 -2.03
C ASN A 212 6.62 -24.54 -0.80
N ASN A 213 6.21 -23.37 -0.28
CA ASN A 213 5.33 -23.24 0.88
C ASN A 213 3.83 -23.17 0.52
N CYS A 214 3.44 -23.53 -0.71
CA CYS A 214 2.06 -23.42 -1.20
C CYS A 214 1.46 -24.75 -1.67
N GLY A 215 0.14 -24.84 -1.63
CA GLY A 215 -0.61 -25.95 -2.24
C GLY A 215 -0.40 -26.04 -3.75
N LYS A 216 0.53 -26.89 -4.22
CA LYS A 216 0.92 -27.06 -5.64
C LYS A 216 -0.27 -27.10 -6.60
N GLN A 217 -1.29 -27.91 -6.31
CA GLN A 217 -2.50 -28.03 -7.15
C GLN A 217 -3.25 -26.69 -7.31
N GLN A 218 -3.27 -25.85 -6.28
CA GLN A 218 -3.94 -24.55 -6.30
C GLN A 218 -3.09 -23.51 -7.05
N VAL A 219 -1.76 -23.58 -6.95
CA VAL A 219 -0.83 -22.80 -7.80
C VAL A 219 -1.02 -23.17 -9.27
N MET A 220 -1.05 -24.46 -9.59
CA MET A 220 -1.34 -24.96 -10.94
C MET A 220 -2.67 -24.46 -11.47
N MET A 221 -3.75 -24.57 -10.69
CA MET A 221 -5.08 -24.09 -11.09
C MET A 221 -5.12 -22.56 -11.29
N HIS A 222 -4.58 -21.79 -10.33
CA HIS A 222 -4.60 -20.33 -10.37
C HIS A 222 -3.83 -19.76 -11.58
N TYR A 223 -2.63 -20.28 -11.85
CA TYR A 223 -1.85 -19.88 -13.02
C TYR A 223 -2.23 -20.66 -14.29
N SER A 224 -3.19 -21.60 -14.20
CA SER A 224 -3.58 -22.59 -15.23
C SER A 224 -2.40 -23.27 -15.91
N MET A 225 -1.48 -23.82 -15.09
CA MET A 225 -0.25 -24.49 -15.51
C MET A 225 -0.41 -26.02 -15.55
N PRO A 226 0.34 -26.72 -16.42
CA PRO A 226 0.52 -28.17 -16.29
C PRO A 226 1.32 -28.51 -15.01
N ASP A 227 1.49 -29.81 -14.75
CA ASP A 227 2.28 -30.27 -13.60
C ASP A 227 3.77 -29.90 -13.73
N PHE A 228 4.39 -29.51 -12.61
CA PHE A 228 5.79 -29.12 -12.51
C PHE A 228 6.45 -29.76 -11.30
N ARG A 229 7.75 -30.07 -11.38
CA ARG A 229 8.53 -30.80 -10.36
C ARG A 229 9.12 -29.86 -9.33
N ASN A 230 9.59 -28.68 -9.75
CA ASN A 230 10.25 -27.68 -8.92
C ASN A 230 9.84 -26.25 -9.33
N PRO A 231 10.17 -25.22 -8.53
CA PRO A 231 9.86 -23.82 -8.86
C PRO A 231 10.50 -23.31 -10.17
N GLU A 232 11.69 -23.79 -10.53
CA GLU A 232 12.40 -23.40 -11.76
C GLU A 232 11.64 -23.83 -13.03
N GLU A 233 11.11 -25.06 -13.03
CA GLU A 233 10.25 -25.58 -14.09
C GLU A 233 8.92 -24.82 -14.14
N PHE A 234 8.30 -24.49 -12.98
CA PHE A 234 7.13 -23.62 -12.91
C PHE A 234 7.38 -22.25 -13.56
N LEU A 235 8.48 -21.57 -13.21
CA LEU A 235 8.83 -20.27 -13.78
C LEU A 235 9.13 -20.37 -15.28
N SER A 236 9.86 -21.41 -15.71
CA SER A 236 10.20 -21.65 -17.12
C SER A 236 8.96 -21.90 -17.98
N LEU A 237 8.02 -22.72 -17.49
CA LEU A 237 6.74 -22.98 -18.16
C LEU A 237 5.86 -21.71 -18.17
N LEU A 238 5.84 -20.94 -17.08
CA LEU A 238 5.05 -19.70 -16.98
C LEU A 238 5.59 -18.61 -17.92
N ALA A 239 6.91 -18.54 -18.08
CA ALA A 239 7.59 -17.70 -19.06
C ALA A 239 7.18 -18.05 -20.50
N GLN A 240 7.24 -19.33 -20.87
CA GLN A 240 6.79 -19.82 -22.17
C GLN A 240 5.30 -19.51 -22.40
N LYS A 241 4.44 -19.82 -21.44
CA LYS A 241 2.99 -19.54 -21.52
C LYS A 241 2.67 -18.05 -21.70
N ARG A 242 3.46 -17.15 -21.14
CA ARG A 242 3.31 -15.69 -21.27
C ARG A 242 4.10 -15.08 -22.43
N GLY A 243 4.84 -15.87 -23.22
CA GLY A 243 5.71 -15.38 -24.30
C GLY A 243 6.92 -14.57 -23.82
N MET A 244 7.25 -14.61 -22.52
CA MET A 244 8.37 -13.87 -21.94
C MET A 244 9.66 -14.67 -22.13
N LEU A 245 10.29 -14.47 -23.30
CA LEU A 245 11.50 -15.18 -23.72
C LEU A 245 12.65 -14.19 -23.98
N LYS A 246 13.85 -14.53 -23.52
CA LYS A 246 15.12 -13.88 -23.88
C LYS A 246 15.53 -14.25 -25.32
N LYS A 247 16.53 -13.54 -25.86
CA LYS A 247 17.09 -13.82 -27.20
C LYS A 247 17.46 -15.31 -27.34
N GLY A 248 17.13 -15.91 -28.48
CA GLY A 248 17.30 -17.35 -28.71
C GLY A 248 16.15 -18.23 -28.21
N GLY A 249 15.05 -17.65 -27.70
CA GLY A 249 13.87 -18.39 -27.25
C GLY A 249 13.99 -18.98 -25.84
N VAL A 250 15.03 -18.61 -25.09
CA VAL A 250 15.26 -19.06 -23.71
C VAL A 250 14.23 -18.41 -22.77
N PRO A 251 13.56 -19.16 -21.87
CA PRO A 251 12.62 -18.61 -20.89
C PRO A 251 13.20 -17.46 -20.05
N ASP A 252 12.47 -16.34 -19.92
CA ASP A 252 12.87 -15.22 -19.04
C ASP A 252 12.38 -15.45 -17.60
N VAL A 253 13.08 -16.36 -16.92
CA VAL A 253 12.80 -16.78 -15.54
C VAL A 253 12.89 -15.61 -14.54
N GLU A 254 13.81 -14.66 -14.76
CA GLU A 254 14.07 -13.51 -13.87
C GLU A 254 12.90 -12.52 -13.88
N ASN A 255 12.49 -12.06 -15.06
CA ASN A 255 11.37 -11.11 -15.17
C ASN A 255 10.03 -11.77 -14.80
N ILE A 256 9.89 -13.08 -15.03
CA ILE A 256 8.73 -13.85 -14.56
C ILE A 256 8.74 -14.01 -13.03
N ALA A 257 9.88 -14.20 -12.38
CA ALA A 257 9.97 -14.22 -10.92
C ALA A 257 9.61 -12.85 -10.31
N LYS A 258 10.14 -11.75 -10.85
CA LYS A 258 9.73 -10.39 -10.47
C LYS A 258 8.21 -10.20 -10.60
N LEU A 259 7.62 -10.61 -11.72
CA LEU A 259 6.18 -10.54 -11.94
C LEU A 259 5.38 -11.41 -10.96
N VAL A 260 5.83 -12.64 -10.70
CA VAL A 260 5.19 -13.55 -9.73
C VAL A 260 5.20 -12.90 -8.34
N LEU A 261 6.33 -12.34 -7.90
CA LEU A 261 6.42 -11.64 -6.62
C LEU A 261 5.45 -10.44 -6.54
N CYS A 262 5.25 -9.69 -7.62
CA CYS A 262 4.23 -8.64 -7.71
C CYS A 262 2.79 -9.19 -7.69
N ASP A 263 2.50 -10.28 -8.39
CA ASP A 263 1.19 -10.96 -8.41
C ASP A 263 0.82 -11.44 -6.98
N TRP A 264 1.79 -11.95 -6.19
CA TRP A 264 1.62 -12.40 -4.81
C TRP A 264 1.49 -11.25 -3.80
N THR A 265 2.41 -10.27 -3.82
CA THR A 265 2.41 -9.16 -2.85
C THR A 265 1.21 -8.22 -3.04
N GLY A 266 0.81 -7.99 -4.29
CA GLY A 266 -0.39 -7.23 -4.68
C GLY A 266 -1.71 -7.94 -4.35
N ALA A 267 -2.82 -7.32 -4.76
CA ALA A 267 -4.19 -7.78 -4.46
C ALA A 267 -4.75 -8.82 -5.46
N LYS A 268 -3.89 -9.39 -6.32
CA LYS A 268 -4.31 -10.27 -7.43
C LYS A 268 -4.49 -11.72 -6.99
N ILE A 269 -3.60 -12.22 -6.13
CA ILE A 269 -3.64 -13.59 -5.63
C ILE A 269 -4.34 -13.62 -4.27
N SER A 270 -5.42 -14.40 -4.21
CA SER A 270 -5.95 -14.89 -2.94
C SER A 270 -5.09 -16.07 -2.48
N TYR A 271 -4.40 -15.88 -1.37
CA TYR A 271 -3.76 -16.95 -0.61
C TYR A 271 -4.04 -16.72 0.88
N HIS A 272 -3.91 -17.75 1.70
CA HIS A 272 -4.07 -17.63 3.13
C HIS A 272 -3.23 -18.65 3.90
N SER A 273 -2.54 -18.19 4.95
CA SER A 273 -2.10 -19.09 6.02
C SER A 273 -3.23 -19.38 7.00
N GLN A 274 -3.10 -20.48 7.74
CA GLN A 274 -4.04 -20.93 8.76
C GLN A 274 -3.47 -20.67 10.15
N PRO A 275 -4.29 -20.34 11.17
CA PRO A 275 -3.80 -20.13 12.52
C PRO A 275 -3.30 -21.46 13.13
N PRO A 276 -2.18 -21.46 13.90
CA PRO A 276 -1.69 -22.64 14.59
C PRO A 276 -2.73 -23.29 15.51
N GLU A 277 -2.82 -24.63 15.49
CA GLU A 277 -3.76 -25.38 16.33
C GLU A 277 -3.47 -25.19 17.83
N SER A 278 -2.19 -25.23 18.20
CA SER A 278 -1.73 -24.94 19.57
C SER A 278 -1.22 -23.51 19.65
N GLN A 279 -1.88 -22.70 20.48
CA GLN A 279 -1.48 -21.32 20.72
C GLN A 279 -0.65 -21.25 21.99
N ARG A 280 0.59 -20.76 21.86
CA ARG A 280 1.44 -20.34 22.96
C ARG A 280 1.74 -18.85 22.73
N PRO A 281 1.45 -17.95 23.68
CA PRO A 281 1.82 -16.56 23.52
C PRO A 281 3.35 -16.42 23.45
N PRO A 282 3.88 -15.42 22.72
CA PRO A 282 5.30 -15.11 22.71
C PRO A 282 5.87 -14.87 24.13
N PRO A 283 7.15 -15.14 24.42
CA PRO A 283 7.71 -15.08 25.78
C PRO A 283 7.59 -13.73 26.51
N TYR A 284 7.43 -12.62 25.78
CA TYR A 284 7.23 -11.27 26.35
C TYR A 284 5.76 -10.96 26.73
N LEU A 285 4.81 -11.83 26.35
CA LEU A 285 3.37 -11.70 26.61
C LEU A 285 2.92 -12.67 27.72
N THR A 286 2.94 -12.17 28.95
CA THR A 286 2.31 -12.84 30.10
C THR A 286 0.80 -12.61 30.09
N GLU A 287 0.03 -13.46 30.79
CA GLU A 287 -1.43 -13.29 30.93
C GLU A 287 -1.81 -11.94 31.55
N GLN A 288 -0.97 -11.41 32.46
CA GLN A 288 -1.12 -10.08 33.04
C GLN A 288 -1.02 -8.97 31.98
N LYS A 289 -0.01 -9.02 31.12
CA LYS A 289 0.17 -8.07 30.01
C LYS A 289 -0.95 -8.17 28.98
N ILE A 290 -1.44 -9.38 28.71
CA ILE A 290 -2.61 -9.61 27.84
C ILE A 290 -3.88 -8.99 28.45
N ALA A 291 -4.09 -9.12 29.76
CA ALA A 291 -5.21 -8.48 30.46
C ALA A 291 -5.09 -6.95 30.44
N GLU A 292 -3.90 -6.41 30.74
CA GLU A 292 -3.58 -4.98 30.67
C GLU A 292 -3.84 -4.40 29.28
N MET A 293 -3.37 -5.05 28.21
CA MET A 293 -3.56 -4.57 26.83
C MET A 293 -5.03 -4.62 26.37
N LYS A 294 -5.88 -5.37 27.06
CA LYS A 294 -7.33 -5.44 26.81
C LYS A 294 -8.14 -4.49 27.69
N GLU A 295 -7.56 -4.03 28.80
CA GLU A 295 -8.21 -3.10 29.72
C GLU A 295 -8.54 -1.77 29.03
N GLY A 296 -9.76 -1.28 29.25
CA GLY A 296 -10.29 -0.07 28.62
C GLY A 296 -10.92 -0.28 27.24
N PHE A 297 -10.99 -1.51 26.71
CA PHE A 297 -11.66 -1.81 25.45
C PHE A 297 -12.90 -2.70 25.64
N ASN A 298 -14.01 -2.32 25.00
CA ASN A 298 -15.24 -3.10 25.02
C ASN A 298 -15.15 -4.26 24.00
N LEU A 299 -14.59 -5.39 24.45
CA LEU A 299 -14.33 -6.56 23.60
C LEU A 299 -15.60 -7.19 23.01
N THR A 300 -16.73 -7.19 23.73
CA THR A 300 -17.99 -7.78 23.22
C THR A 300 -18.60 -6.91 22.11
N ASN A 301 -18.52 -5.59 22.24
CA ASN A 301 -18.87 -4.66 21.17
C ASN A 301 -17.92 -4.80 19.95
N LEU A 302 -16.62 -4.98 20.19
CA LEU A 302 -15.63 -5.24 19.14
C LEU A 302 -15.94 -6.54 18.38
N ASP A 303 -16.21 -7.65 19.05
CA ASP A 303 -16.58 -8.92 18.42
C ASP A 303 -17.90 -8.81 17.62
N GLN A 304 -18.87 -8.03 18.11
CA GLN A 304 -20.12 -7.76 17.39
C GLN A 304 -19.90 -6.92 16.11
N GLU A 305 -19.11 -5.85 16.19
CA GLU A 305 -18.81 -5.00 15.02
C GLU A 305 -17.84 -5.66 14.02
N ASN A 306 -16.93 -6.52 14.49
CA ASN A 306 -16.16 -7.43 13.65
C ASN A 306 -17.10 -8.40 12.93
N SER A 307 -18.03 -9.04 13.63
CA SER A 307 -19.01 -9.97 13.04
C SER A 307 -19.88 -9.29 11.97
N SER A 308 -20.33 -8.05 12.23
CA SER A 308 -21.07 -7.24 11.25
C SER A 308 -20.21 -6.86 10.04
N THR A 309 -18.95 -6.47 10.27
CA THR A 309 -17.96 -6.17 9.23
C THR A 309 -17.70 -7.38 8.34
N VAL A 310 -17.61 -8.57 8.93
CA VAL A 310 -17.41 -9.83 8.20
C VAL A 310 -18.67 -10.20 7.40
N GLN A 311 -19.86 -10.09 7.97
CA GLN A 311 -21.11 -10.40 7.26
C GLN A 311 -21.41 -9.46 6.09
N ALA A 312 -20.88 -8.23 6.10
CA ALA A 312 -21.11 -7.23 5.06
C ALA A 312 -20.24 -7.39 3.80
N LEU A 313 -19.30 -8.34 3.77
CA LEU A 313 -18.31 -8.51 2.70
C LEU A 313 -18.53 -9.76 1.85
N LYS A 314 -17.98 -9.73 0.63
CA LYS A 314 -17.79 -10.89 -0.24
C LYS A 314 -16.36 -11.40 -0.10
N TYR A 315 -16.20 -12.71 -0.16
CA TYR A 315 -14.91 -13.39 0.03
C TYR A 315 -14.63 -14.37 -1.11
N PRO A 316 -13.35 -14.67 -1.41
CA PRO A 316 -12.97 -15.78 -2.27
C PRO A 316 -13.47 -17.11 -1.69
N SER A 317 -13.81 -18.07 -2.56
CA SER A 317 -14.14 -19.42 -2.12
C SER A 317 -12.88 -20.15 -1.63
N PRO A 318 -12.98 -21.08 -0.66
CA PRO A 318 -11.81 -21.85 -0.19
C PRO A 318 -11.05 -22.57 -1.32
N ALA A 319 -11.75 -23.03 -2.36
CA ALA A 319 -11.13 -23.66 -3.53
C ALA A 319 -10.31 -22.66 -4.39
N SER A 320 -10.72 -21.39 -4.45
CA SER A 320 -10.04 -20.33 -5.21
C SER A 320 -8.83 -19.70 -4.49
N SER A 321 -8.65 -19.98 -3.19
CA SER A 321 -7.61 -19.36 -2.36
C SER A 321 -6.50 -20.34 -2.04
N ILE A 322 -5.26 -19.99 -2.40
CA ILE A 322 -4.09 -20.87 -2.22
C ILE A 322 -3.77 -21.02 -0.73
N ILE A 323 -3.72 -22.26 -0.23
CA ILE A 323 -3.29 -22.55 1.14
C ILE A 323 -1.77 -22.35 1.22
N PHE A 324 -1.33 -21.59 2.22
CA PHE A 324 0.05 -21.13 2.38
C PHE A 324 0.61 -21.47 3.77
N GLN A 325 1.81 -22.04 3.84
CA GLN A 325 2.51 -22.29 5.09
C GLN A 325 3.38 -21.09 5.49
N SER A 326 2.89 -20.33 6.47
CA SER A 326 3.58 -19.16 7.06
C SER A 326 4.96 -19.51 7.63
N ALA A 327 5.88 -18.54 7.56
CA ALA A 327 7.19 -18.62 8.21
C ALA A 327 7.15 -18.35 9.73
N GLY A 328 6.00 -17.92 10.27
CA GLY A 328 5.88 -17.44 11.65
C GLY A 328 6.08 -15.93 11.77
N MET A 329 6.43 -15.45 12.96
CA MET A 329 6.67 -14.01 13.21
C MET A 329 7.97 -13.53 12.57
N VAL A 330 8.02 -12.26 12.18
CA VAL A 330 9.16 -11.69 11.43
C VAL A 330 9.92 -10.71 12.31
N ASN A 331 11.23 -10.94 12.48
CA ASN A 331 12.08 -10.06 13.26
C ASN A 331 12.20 -8.69 12.57
N GLY A 332 11.86 -7.62 13.26
CA GLY A 332 12.03 -6.25 12.77
C GLY A 332 13.30 -5.62 13.32
N THR A 333 14.07 -4.97 12.47
CA THR A 333 15.16 -4.09 12.89
C THR A 333 14.56 -2.81 13.45
N ILE A 334 14.53 -2.71 14.78
CA ILE A 334 14.25 -1.46 15.49
C ILE A 334 15.59 -0.91 15.95
N GLU A 335 15.89 0.34 15.61
CA GLU A 335 17.04 1.05 16.14
C GLU A 335 16.80 1.34 17.62
N GLU A 336 17.22 0.41 18.47
CA GLU A 336 17.49 0.68 19.88
C GLU A 336 18.62 1.71 19.94
N ASN A 337 18.28 2.96 20.24
CA ASN A 337 19.25 3.92 20.74
C ASN A 337 19.86 3.35 22.01
N LYS A 338 21.04 2.75 21.89
CA LYS A 338 21.86 2.40 23.06
C LYS A 338 22.03 3.66 23.88
N VAL A 339 21.48 3.65 25.10
CA VAL A 339 21.75 4.69 26.09
C VAL A 339 23.22 4.55 26.49
N VAL A 340 24.07 5.27 25.76
CA VAL A 340 25.42 5.58 26.24
C VAL A 340 25.23 6.56 27.40
N GLU A 341 25.67 6.18 28.59
CA GLU A 341 25.63 7.04 29.78
C GLU A 341 26.69 8.17 29.70
N GLU A 342 26.57 9.06 28.71
CA GLU A 342 27.17 10.39 28.79
C GLU A 342 26.17 11.35 29.47
N GLY A 343 26.19 11.33 30.79
CA GLY A 343 25.34 12.19 31.61
C GLY A 343 25.69 13.69 31.52
N SER A 344 24.73 14.51 31.94
CA SER A 344 24.94 15.91 32.36
C SER A 344 25.22 16.96 31.28
N LYS A 345 24.20 17.34 30.47
CA LYS A 345 24.15 18.72 29.93
C LYS A 345 22.80 19.36 29.53
N TRP A 346 21.67 18.90 30.08
CA TRP A 346 20.37 19.57 29.89
C TRP A 346 19.66 19.89 31.22
N GLN A 347 20.33 20.69 32.04
CA GLN A 347 19.70 21.51 33.09
C GLN A 347 20.27 22.91 33.04
N ASN A 348 19.53 23.85 32.46
CA ASN A 348 19.39 25.24 32.87
C ASN A 348 18.37 25.98 31.99
N MET A 349 17.78 27.03 32.55
CA MET A 349 16.92 28.03 31.90
C MET A 349 15.43 27.66 31.68
N GLU A 350 14.74 27.37 32.78
CA GLU A 350 13.37 27.89 32.98
C GLU A 350 13.42 29.26 33.69
N THR A 351 12.37 30.06 33.51
CA THR A 351 12.22 31.47 33.95
C THR A 351 13.23 32.43 33.29
N SER A 352 12.80 33.57 32.72
CA SER A 352 11.76 34.47 33.21
C SER A 352 11.01 35.25 32.11
N LYS A 353 9.69 35.46 32.32
CA LYS A 353 8.85 36.58 31.84
C LYS A 353 8.60 36.69 30.32
N GLU A 354 7.35 36.79 29.86
CA GLU A 354 6.35 37.88 30.08
C GLU A 354 6.80 39.20 29.45
N GLU A 355 6.44 39.41 28.19
CA GLU A 355 5.93 40.69 27.67
C GLU A 355 5.03 40.36 26.45
N GLU A 356 3.90 41.07 26.34
CA GLU A 356 2.91 40.94 25.27
C GLU A 356 3.08 42.14 24.34
N GLU A 357 3.27 41.92 23.04
CA GLU A 357 3.10 42.98 22.03
C GLU A 357 2.27 42.42 20.86
N GLU A 358 1.27 43.20 20.46
CA GLU A 358 0.35 42.93 19.36
C GLU A 358 0.88 43.65 18.11
N GLU A 359 1.02 42.95 16.98
CA GLU A 359 1.28 43.61 15.69
C GLU A 359 -0.08 43.99 15.07
N GLU A 360 -0.47 45.27 15.22
CA GLU A 360 -1.63 45.84 14.52
C GLU A 360 -1.31 46.08 13.03
N GLU A 361 -2.28 45.82 12.15
CA GLU A 361 -2.22 46.20 10.73
C GLU A 361 -2.72 47.65 10.59
N GLU A 362 -1.83 48.61 10.31
CA GLU A 362 -2.24 49.94 9.83
C GLU A 362 -2.06 50.06 8.30
N GLU A 363 -3.16 50.40 7.63
CA GLU A 363 -3.19 50.88 6.24
C GLU A 363 -2.91 52.39 6.24
N ASP A 364 -2.21 52.90 5.21
CA ASP A 364 -2.15 54.35 4.91
C ASP A 364 -2.07 54.56 3.39
N GLU A 365 -2.85 55.50 2.86
CA GLU A 365 -3.05 55.80 1.42
C GLU A 365 -2.38 57.13 0.99
N GLU A 366 -2.12 57.38 -0.32
CA GLU A 366 -2.17 58.73 -0.97
C GLU A 366 -2.09 58.71 -2.55
N GLU A 367 -2.69 59.70 -3.26
CA GLU A 367 -2.94 59.81 -4.76
C GLU A 367 -2.63 61.22 -5.38
N GLU A 368 -2.62 61.57 -6.70
CA GLU A 368 -2.59 60.88 -8.03
C GLU A 368 -1.44 61.46 -8.92
N GLU A 369 -1.48 62.07 -10.13
CA GLU A 369 -2.43 62.43 -11.24
C GLU A 369 -1.62 62.56 -12.58
N GLU A 370 -2.21 62.65 -13.78
CA GLU A 370 -2.17 61.58 -14.81
C GLU A 370 -0.76 61.33 -15.40
N GLU A 371 -0.05 62.23 -16.12
CA GLU A 371 -0.51 62.92 -17.33
C GLU A 371 0.23 62.35 -18.57
N GLY A 372 -0.47 62.23 -19.71
CA GLY A 372 0.19 62.60 -20.98
C GLY A 372 0.38 61.57 -22.09
N SER A 373 -0.71 60.95 -22.55
CA SER A 373 -1.01 60.83 -24.00
C SER A 373 -0.42 59.70 -24.89
N LYS A 374 -0.93 59.68 -26.14
CA LYS A 374 -0.88 58.62 -27.16
C LYS A 374 0.48 58.53 -27.89
N VAL A 375 0.78 57.36 -28.51
CA VAL A 375 0.90 57.18 -29.99
C VAL A 375 1.41 55.77 -30.39
N GLN A 376 0.94 55.23 -31.52
CA GLN A 376 1.47 54.01 -32.17
C GLN A 376 2.76 54.30 -32.97
N VAL A 377 3.65 53.32 -33.22
CA VAL A 377 4.25 53.07 -34.57
C VAL A 377 5.13 51.81 -34.64
N THR A 378 5.31 51.26 -35.84
CA THR A 378 6.09 50.05 -36.16
C THR A 378 7.47 50.35 -36.80
N ARG A 379 8.47 49.47 -36.57
CA ARG A 379 9.71 49.18 -37.37
C ARG A 379 10.41 47.96 -36.71
N LYS A 380 10.93 46.87 -37.33
CA LYS A 380 11.27 46.41 -38.71
C LYS A 380 12.77 46.58 -39.13
N ALA A 381 13.48 45.45 -39.32
CA ALA A 381 14.82 45.26 -39.97
C ALA A 381 16.06 45.83 -39.22
N LYS A 382 17.35 45.43 -39.42
CA LYS A 382 18.13 44.37 -40.16
C LYS A 382 19.56 44.32 -39.49
N LEU A 383 20.35 43.25 -39.34
CA LEU A 383 20.98 42.23 -40.23
C LEU A 383 22.42 42.54 -40.73
N GLY A 384 23.40 41.68 -40.39
CA GLY A 384 24.76 41.51 -40.99
C GLY A 384 25.48 40.32 -40.30
N LYS A 385 26.06 39.28 -40.95
CA LYS A 385 27.06 39.09 -42.05
C LYS A 385 28.52 39.12 -41.56
N GLY A 386 29.45 38.25 -42.01
CA GLY A 386 29.43 37.15 -43.00
C GLY A 386 30.43 36.00 -42.65
N GLN A 387 30.37 34.81 -43.28
CA GLN A 387 31.20 34.32 -44.42
C GLN A 387 32.70 34.09 -44.09
N THR A 388 33.41 33.05 -44.56
CA THR A 388 33.49 32.46 -45.93
C THR A 388 33.76 30.93 -46.02
N ASN A 389 33.50 30.32 -47.19
CA ASN A 389 33.98 28.99 -47.67
C ASN A 389 34.92 29.15 -48.90
N PRO A 390 35.70 28.12 -49.27
CA PRO A 390 35.60 27.45 -50.61
C PRO A 390 35.53 25.89 -50.49
N THR A 391 34.71 25.11 -51.22
CA THR A 391 34.80 24.60 -52.63
C THR A 391 36.06 23.75 -52.94
N ASN A 392 36.06 22.67 -53.75
CA ASN A 392 35.11 22.01 -54.70
C ASN A 392 35.57 20.51 -54.90
N SER A 393 34.94 19.54 -55.60
CA SER A 393 33.59 19.26 -56.14
C SER A 393 33.53 17.82 -56.76
N GLU A 394 32.33 17.38 -57.21
CA GLU A 394 32.06 16.21 -58.12
C GLU A 394 32.37 14.77 -57.61
N GLU A 395 31.75 13.67 -58.10
CA GLU A 395 30.80 13.48 -59.23
C GLU A 395 29.68 12.42 -58.98
N GLN A 396 28.91 12.06 -60.02
CA GLN A 396 27.57 11.43 -60.08
C GLN A 396 27.63 9.87 -60.04
N MET A 397 26.56 9.04 -60.01
CA MET A 397 25.17 9.03 -60.55
C MET A 397 24.17 8.37 -59.56
N ALA A 398 22.87 8.70 -59.48
CA ALA A 398 21.73 8.35 -60.36
C ALA A 398 21.53 6.82 -60.55
N GLU A 399 20.32 6.20 -60.50
CA GLU A 399 18.92 6.67 -60.69
C GLU A 399 17.97 6.06 -59.59
N SER A 400 16.92 6.74 -59.10
CA SER A 400 15.47 6.65 -59.48
C SER A 400 14.74 5.33 -59.09
N GLU A 401 13.46 5.25 -58.66
CA GLU A 401 12.35 6.23 -58.57
C GLU A 401 11.52 6.18 -57.26
N HIS A 402 10.81 7.29 -57.04
CA HIS A 402 9.54 7.60 -56.36
C HIS A 402 8.46 6.50 -56.12
N SER A 403 7.40 6.68 -55.31
CA SER A 403 7.13 7.53 -54.11
C SER A 403 5.73 7.28 -53.51
N THR A 404 5.45 7.83 -52.32
CA THR A 404 4.16 8.31 -51.71
C THR A 404 2.88 8.35 -52.57
N SER A 405 1.64 8.22 -52.06
CA SER A 405 1.11 8.01 -50.68
C SER A 405 -0.43 7.87 -50.65
N LEU A 406 -0.98 7.42 -49.51
CA LEU A 406 -2.32 7.71 -48.93
C LEU A 406 -3.41 8.42 -49.77
N SER A 407 -4.61 7.83 -49.81
CA SER A 407 -5.88 8.59 -49.84
C SER A 407 -7.03 7.84 -49.17
N PHE A 408 -7.75 8.50 -48.25
CA PHE A 408 -9.08 8.10 -47.79
C PHE A 408 -10.16 8.66 -48.74
N ASN A 409 -11.30 7.99 -48.87
CA ASN A 409 -12.58 8.60 -49.20
C ASN A 409 -13.74 7.73 -48.66
N LEU A 410 -14.89 8.35 -48.40
CA LEU A 410 -15.99 7.73 -47.66
C LEU A 410 -17.33 8.39 -48.03
N ASP A 411 -18.26 7.60 -48.60
CA ASP A 411 -19.62 8.04 -48.90
C ASP A 411 -20.66 6.93 -48.64
N LYS A 412 -21.53 7.20 -47.65
CA LYS A 412 -22.99 7.05 -47.55
C LYS A 412 -23.80 6.15 -48.53
N PRO A 413 -25.05 5.73 -48.15
CA PRO A 413 -25.55 5.39 -46.80
C PRO A 413 -26.64 4.26 -46.76
N ALA A 414 -27.02 3.87 -45.53
CA ALA A 414 -28.37 3.41 -45.11
C ALA A 414 -28.95 2.07 -45.62
N GLU A 415 -29.99 1.61 -44.89
CA GLU A 415 -30.89 0.45 -45.12
C GLU A 415 -30.20 -0.94 -45.12
N GLU A 416 -30.81 -2.03 -44.62
CA GLU A 416 -31.65 -2.22 -43.42
C GLU A 416 -31.49 -3.71 -42.97
N ASP A 417 -32.37 -4.27 -42.14
CA ASP A 417 -32.24 -5.65 -41.61
C ASP A 417 -32.11 -6.77 -42.67
N ASP A 418 -31.41 -7.87 -42.33
CA ASP A 418 -32.09 -9.19 -42.33
C ASP A 418 -31.38 -10.30 -41.49
N ALA A 419 -32.12 -11.37 -41.22
CA ALA A 419 -31.85 -12.34 -40.15
C ALA A 419 -30.68 -13.33 -40.35
N TYR A 420 -30.10 -13.79 -39.22
CA TYR A 420 -29.14 -14.89 -39.12
C TYR A 420 -29.89 -16.22 -38.92
N ASP A 421 -29.91 -17.10 -39.93
CA ASP A 421 -30.48 -18.46 -39.83
C ASP A 421 -29.50 -19.43 -39.14
N PHE A 422 -30.06 -20.37 -38.37
CA PHE A 422 -29.34 -21.25 -37.44
C PHE A 422 -29.39 -22.74 -37.84
N ASN A 423 -29.81 -23.05 -39.08
CA ASN A 423 -30.10 -24.42 -39.55
C ASN A 423 -29.06 -25.04 -40.49
N THR A 424 -27.80 -24.58 -40.46
CA THR A 424 -26.70 -25.20 -41.21
C THR A 424 -25.58 -25.68 -40.29
N ASP A 425 -24.92 -26.76 -40.71
CA ASP A 425 -23.69 -27.35 -40.15
C ASP A 425 -23.81 -28.03 -38.77
N TYR A 426 -24.71 -29.02 -38.69
CA TYR A 426 -24.56 -30.18 -37.79
C TYR A 426 -24.87 -31.50 -38.54
N VAL A 427 -23.85 -32.05 -39.21
CA VAL A 427 -23.76 -33.46 -39.65
C VAL A 427 -22.31 -33.94 -39.50
#